data_AF-A0A9X1MHY1-F1
#
_entry.id   AF-A0A9X1MHY1-F1
#
_cell.length_a   1.000
_cell.length_b   1.000
_cell.length_c   1.000
_cell.angle_alpha   90.00
_cell.angle_beta   90.00
_cell.angle_gamma   90.00
#
_symmetry.space_group_name_H-M   'P 1'
#
loop_
_entity.id
_entity.type
_entity.pdbx_description
1 polymer ?
#
loop_
_entity_poly.entity_id
_entity_poly.type
_entity_poly.pdbx_seq_one_letter_code
_entity_poly.pdbx_strand_id
1 'polypeptide(L)'
;MTAPSQPRTPDGRFRSYEAEEASGVVLTPPHPAVDRARRESEEFLEHNGLLDIVDHSVTAEEYGTVELHRMADPDIARGNCWAATNEVIELGASELGAEWVDELTISGRGQHVAILAGYPEGCAVVDFTIRQFDAGLAFPWTGTVDDWKKTVEAATGTSWEFEDDED
;
A
#
# COMPACT_ATOMS: atom_id res chain seq x y z
N MET A 1 24.20 -6.36 16.21
CA MET A 1 22.94 -5.84 16.77
C MET A 1 21.84 -6.54 16.01
N THR A 2 21.06 -7.37 16.66
CA THR A 2 20.12 -8.29 16.01
C THR A 2 18.76 -7.59 15.92
N ALA A 3 18.19 -7.48 14.72
CA ALA A 3 16.85 -6.95 14.52
C ALA A 3 15.84 -7.75 15.36
N PRO A 4 14.80 -7.12 15.94
CA PRO A 4 13.74 -7.86 16.61
C PRO A 4 13.02 -8.75 15.58
N SER A 5 13.05 -10.06 15.81
CA SER A 5 12.38 -11.05 14.95
C SER A 5 10.87 -10.89 15.05
N GLN A 6 10.22 -10.82 13.89
CA GLN A 6 8.76 -10.76 13.70
C GLN A 6 8.02 -11.83 14.54
N PRO A 7 6.81 -11.57 15.07
CA PRO A 7 6.00 -12.60 15.72
C PRO A 7 5.38 -13.54 14.68
N ARG A 8 6.10 -14.62 14.37
CA ARG A 8 5.61 -15.74 13.53
C ARG A 8 4.85 -16.76 14.37
N THR A 9 3.94 -17.51 13.74
CA THR A 9 3.45 -18.78 14.31
C THR A 9 4.55 -19.86 14.26
N PRO A 10 4.46 -20.96 15.03
CA PRO A 10 5.46 -22.03 15.03
C PRO A 10 5.70 -22.70 13.66
N ASP A 11 4.77 -22.55 12.73
CA ASP A 11 4.81 -23.05 11.34
C ASP A 11 5.30 -22.01 10.33
N GLY A 12 5.82 -20.87 10.79
CA GLY A 12 6.44 -19.85 9.92
C GLY A 12 5.45 -18.89 9.24
N ARG A 13 4.15 -19.04 9.49
CA ARG A 13 3.10 -18.15 8.96
C ARG A 13 3.03 -16.84 9.76
N PHE A 14 2.56 -15.80 9.09
CA PHE A 14 2.12 -14.59 9.77
C PHE A 14 0.90 -14.91 10.64
N ARG A 15 0.88 -14.40 11.87
CA ARG A 15 -0.31 -14.51 12.71
C ARG A 15 -1.44 -13.72 12.04
N SER A 16 -2.45 -14.42 11.55
CA SER A 16 -3.74 -13.81 11.27
C SER A 16 -4.31 -13.27 12.59
N TYR A 17 -4.64 -11.98 12.62
CA TYR A 17 -5.40 -11.40 13.70
C TYR A 17 -6.87 -11.75 13.44
N GLU A 18 -7.42 -12.70 14.20
CA GLU A 18 -8.86 -12.97 14.15
C GLU A 18 -9.59 -11.72 14.64
N ALA A 19 -10.21 -10.99 13.72
CA ALA A 19 -11.17 -9.95 14.07
C ALA A 19 -12.42 -10.63 14.64
N GLU A 20 -12.58 -10.57 15.96
CA GLU A 20 -13.82 -11.02 16.59
C GLU A 20 -14.99 -10.15 16.11
N GLU A 21 -15.97 -10.77 15.45
CA GLU A 21 -17.18 -10.10 15.01
C GLU A 21 -18.04 -9.68 16.21
N ALA A 22 -17.90 -8.43 16.63
CA ALA A 22 -18.79 -7.81 17.60
C ALA A 22 -19.84 -6.95 16.88
N SER A 23 -21.07 -7.46 16.79
CA SER A 23 -22.26 -6.71 16.39
C SER A 23 -22.54 -5.59 17.41
N GLY A 24 -22.04 -4.41 17.12
CA GLY A 24 -22.31 -3.12 17.75
C GLY A 24 -21.41 -2.10 17.08
N VAL A 25 -21.89 -0.91 16.72
CA VAL A 25 -21.03 0.15 16.19
C VAL A 25 -20.14 0.66 17.33
N VAL A 26 -19.12 -0.11 17.66
CA VAL A 26 -17.92 0.37 18.31
C VAL A 26 -17.14 0.99 17.17
N LEU A 27 -17.08 2.32 17.15
CA LEU A 27 -16.09 3.03 16.34
C LEU A 27 -14.73 2.65 16.93
N THR A 28 -14.18 1.52 16.49
CA THR A 28 -12.82 1.15 16.84
C THR A 28 -11.95 2.31 16.40
N PRO A 29 -11.16 2.93 17.29
CA PRO A 29 -10.28 4.01 16.88
C PRO A 29 -9.39 3.50 15.73
N PRO A 30 -9.11 4.34 14.72
CA PRO A 30 -8.22 3.96 13.65
C PRO A 30 -6.92 3.38 14.23
N HIS A 31 -6.44 2.30 13.61
CA HIS A 31 -5.23 1.63 14.04
C HIS A 31 -4.08 2.66 14.08
N PRO A 32 -3.34 2.84 15.20
CA PRO A 32 -2.37 3.93 15.33
C PRO A 32 -1.32 3.97 14.20
N ALA A 33 -0.92 2.81 13.70
CA ALA A 33 -0.04 2.70 12.54
C ALA A 33 -0.66 3.31 11.25
N VAL A 34 -1.97 3.16 11.05
CA VAL A 34 -2.69 3.73 9.89
C VAL A 34 -2.77 5.25 10.00
N ASP A 35 -3.06 5.80 11.19
CA ASP A 35 -3.08 7.25 11.39
C ASP A 35 -1.70 7.87 11.19
N ARG A 36 -0.65 7.18 11.64
CA ARG A 36 0.73 7.58 11.34
C ARG A 36 0.99 7.52 9.84
N ALA A 37 0.77 6.37 9.20
CA ALA A 37 0.99 6.20 7.76
C ALA A 37 0.27 7.26 6.93
N ARG A 38 -0.98 7.62 7.28
CA ARG A 38 -1.70 8.70 6.62
C ARG A 38 -0.94 10.02 6.67
N ARG A 39 -0.58 10.48 7.88
CA ARG A 39 0.14 11.75 8.05
C ARG A 39 1.50 11.73 7.35
N GLU A 40 2.28 10.67 7.54
CA GLU A 40 3.63 10.59 6.97
C GLU A 40 3.58 10.49 5.43
N SER A 41 2.60 9.78 4.85
CA SER A 41 2.45 9.69 3.39
C SER A 41 1.93 10.98 2.74
N GLU A 42 1.10 11.75 3.46
CA GLU A 42 0.73 13.11 3.04
C GLU A 42 1.94 14.05 3.04
N GLU A 43 2.72 14.06 4.13
CA GLU A 43 3.97 14.85 4.22
C GLU A 43 5.00 14.40 3.18
N PHE A 44 5.11 13.09 2.94
CA PHE A 44 5.96 12.54 1.89
C PHE A 44 5.58 13.07 0.51
N LEU A 45 4.29 13.14 0.16
CA LEU A 45 3.86 13.72 -1.13
C LEU A 45 4.16 15.21 -1.24
N GLU A 46 4.10 15.96 -0.15
CA GLU A 46 4.46 17.38 -0.16
C GLU A 46 5.94 17.59 -0.51
N HIS A 47 6.82 16.70 -0.04
CA HIS A 47 8.27 16.82 -0.26
C HIS A 47 8.76 16.10 -1.52
N ASN A 48 8.18 14.94 -1.82
CA ASN A 48 8.62 14.00 -2.85
C ASN A 48 7.58 13.80 -3.97
N GLY A 49 6.51 14.60 -4.02
CA GLY A 49 5.47 14.48 -5.05
C GLY A 49 5.95 14.69 -6.48
N LEU A 50 7.14 15.28 -6.66
CA LEU A 50 7.83 15.45 -7.96
C LEU A 50 8.81 14.31 -8.27
N LEU A 51 8.79 13.21 -7.51
CA LEU A 51 9.57 12.02 -7.80
C LEU A 51 9.20 11.50 -9.19
N ASP A 52 10.18 11.42 -10.08
CA ASP A 52 10.05 10.86 -11.42
C ASP A 52 9.90 9.34 -11.34
N ILE A 53 8.82 8.81 -11.93
CA ILE A 53 8.54 7.38 -12.01
C ILE A 53 8.51 7.02 -13.50
N VAL A 54 9.11 5.88 -13.86
CA VAL A 54 8.99 5.36 -15.23
C VAL A 54 7.51 5.11 -15.56
N ASP A 55 7.00 5.77 -16.61
CA ASP A 55 5.59 5.69 -16.96
C ASP A 55 5.29 4.40 -17.75
N HIS A 56 4.56 3.50 -17.11
CA HIS A 56 4.00 2.28 -17.64
C HIS A 56 2.46 2.35 -17.76
N SER A 57 1.87 3.55 -17.68
CA SER A 57 0.44 3.72 -17.82
C SER A 57 -0.06 3.25 -19.17
N VAL A 58 -1.32 2.82 -19.23
CA VAL A 58 -1.95 2.41 -20.50
C VAL A 58 -2.10 3.56 -21.50
N THR A 59 -1.92 4.80 -21.04
CA THR A 59 -2.00 6.03 -21.83
C THR A 59 -0.65 6.54 -22.33
N ALA A 60 0.47 5.95 -21.89
CA ALA A 60 1.81 6.36 -22.31
C ALA A 60 2.02 6.06 -23.81
N GLU A 61 2.17 7.10 -24.64
CA GLU A 61 2.48 6.96 -26.07
C GLU A 61 3.99 6.71 -26.30
N GLU A 62 4.85 7.14 -25.38
CA GLU A 62 6.31 6.90 -25.36
C GLU A 62 6.77 6.58 -23.92
N TYR A 63 7.84 5.79 -23.76
CA TYR A 63 8.46 5.50 -22.46
C TYR A 63 9.06 6.79 -21.87
N GLY A 64 8.28 7.51 -21.07
CA GLY A 64 8.66 8.75 -20.37
C GLY A 64 8.71 8.57 -18.85
N THR A 65 8.84 9.69 -18.13
CA THR A 65 8.63 9.73 -16.68
C THR A 65 7.36 10.49 -16.35
N VAL A 66 6.75 10.14 -15.22
CA VAL A 66 5.61 10.82 -14.64
C VAL A 66 5.87 11.07 -13.15
N GLU A 67 5.44 12.23 -12.65
CA GLU A 67 5.63 12.60 -11.25
C GLU A 67 4.67 11.83 -10.34
N LEU A 68 5.13 11.38 -9.17
CA LEU A 68 4.32 10.57 -8.24
C LEU A 68 2.94 11.17 -7.91
N HIS A 69 2.84 12.48 -7.68
CA HIS A 69 1.55 13.10 -7.35
C HIS A 69 0.50 12.96 -8.46
N ARG A 70 0.93 12.71 -9.71
CA ARG A 70 0.04 12.49 -10.85
C ARG A 70 -0.70 11.16 -10.77
N MET A 71 -0.24 10.23 -9.93
CA MET A 71 -0.97 8.98 -9.64
C MET A 71 -2.31 9.22 -8.90
N ALA A 72 -2.59 10.46 -8.48
CA ALA A 72 -3.92 10.87 -8.06
C ALA A 72 -4.97 10.74 -9.20
N ASP A 73 -4.51 10.79 -10.45
CA ASP A 73 -5.31 10.52 -11.65
C ASP A 73 -5.40 9.01 -11.91
N PRO A 74 -6.61 8.42 -11.98
CA PRO A 74 -6.79 6.99 -12.16
C PRO A 74 -6.21 6.44 -13.47
N ASP A 75 -6.14 7.25 -14.54
CA ASP A 75 -5.61 6.80 -15.82
C ASP A 75 -4.08 6.72 -15.80
N ILE A 76 -3.43 7.60 -15.03
CA ILE A 76 -1.98 7.56 -14.79
C ILE A 76 -1.64 6.44 -13.79
N ALA A 77 -2.43 6.26 -12.74
CA ALA A 77 -2.21 5.19 -11.76
C ALA A 77 -2.27 3.78 -12.39
N ARG A 78 -3.11 3.59 -13.41
CA ARG A 78 -3.35 2.29 -14.05
C ARG A 78 -2.11 1.80 -14.81
N GLY A 79 -1.48 0.74 -14.29
CA GLY A 79 -0.28 0.13 -14.87
C GLY A 79 1.02 0.57 -14.19
N ASN A 80 0.97 1.56 -13.30
CA ASN A 80 2.14 2.12 -12.62
C ASN A 80 2.37 1.59 -11.19
N CYS A 81 1.56 0.65 -10.70
CA CYS A 81 1.64 0.15 -9.32
C CYS A 81 3.03 -0.38 -8.92
N TRP A 82 3.67 -1.17 -9.80
CA TRP A 82 5.03 -1.67 -9.59
C TRP A 82 6.07 -0.56 -9.59
N ALA A 83 6.07 0.30 -10.62
CA ALA A 83 7.06 1.37 -10.74
C ALA A 83 6.94 2.37 -9.57
N ALA A 84 5.72 2.79 -9.22
CA ALA A 84 5.51 3.70 -8.11
C ALA A 84 5.93 3.09 -6.76
N THR A 85 5.61 1.81 -6.52
CA THR A 85 5.98 1.14 -5.28
C THR A 85 7.50 1.02 -5.13
N ASN A 86 8.18 0.59 -6.19
CA ASN A 86 9.63 0.38 -6.16
C ASN A 86 10.38 1.71 -5.95
N GLU A 87 10.02 2.77 -6.68
CA GLU A 87 10.68 4.07 -6.55
C GLU A 87 10.52 4.65 -5.13
N VAL A 88 9.34 4.49 -4.51
CA VAL A 88 9.14 4.95 -3.13
C VAL A 88 9.92 4.08 -2.12
N ILE A 89 9.98 2.77 -2.31
CA ILE A 89 10.78 1.87 -1.46
C ILE A 89 12.28 2.18 -1.58
N GLU A 90 12.76 2.50 -2.79
CA GLU A 90 14.17 2.83 -3.04
C GLU A 90 14.63 4.11 -2.31
N LEU A 91 13.73 5.07 -2.09
CA LEU A 91 14.01 6.24 -1.25
C LEU A 91 14.22 5.87 0.23
N GLY A 92 13.64 4.75 0.67
CA GLY A 92 13.84 4.15 1.98
C GLY A 92 12.73 4.42 3.00
N ALA A 93 12.60 3.51 3.97
CA ALA A 93 11.52 3.52 4.97
C ALA A 93 11.38 4.83 5.77
N SER A 94 12.48 5.53 6.00
CA SER A 94 12.49 6.78 6.76
C SER A 94 11.69 7.90 6.09
N GLU A 95 11.56 7.89 4.77
CA GLU A 95 10.77 8.88 4.03
C GLU A 95 9.27 8.74 4.29
N LEU A 96 8.80 7.54 4.67
CA LEU A 96 7.43 7.28 5.13
C LEU A 96 7.32 7.26 6.67
N GLY A 97 8.36 7.74 7.37
CA GLY A 97 8.43 7.73 8.82
C GLY A 97 8.38 6.33 9.44
N ALA A 98 8.69 5.29 8.66
CA ALA A 98 8.59 3.87 9.02
C ALA A 98 9.95 3.29 9.46
N GLU A 99 9.93 2.21 10.25
CA GLU A 99 11.14 1.46 10.63
C GLU A 99 11.61 0.52 9.51
N TRP A 100 10.67 0.04 8.70
CA TRP A 100 10.90 -0.79 7.52
C TRP A 100 9.74 -0.60 6.54
N VAL A 101 10.01 -0.90 5.26
CA VAL A 101 9.01 -0.96 4.19
C VAL A 101 9.25 -2.24 3.40
N ASP A 102 8.17 -2.80 2.87
CA ASP A 102 8.20 -3.99 2.02
C ASP A 102 7.12 -3.88 0.93
N GLU A 103 7.21 -4.75 -0.06
CA GLU A 103 6.18 -4.91 -1.08
C GLU A 103 5.03 -5.75 -0.52
N LEU A 104 3.79 -5.39 -0.85
CA LEU A 104 2.60 -6.20 -0.57
C LEU A 104 1.81 -6.40 -1.85
N THR A 105 1.75 -7.64 -2.30
CA THR A 105 1.17 -7.99 -3.59
C THR A 105 -0.07 -8.84 -3.44
N ILE A 106 -1.10 -8.51 -4.23
CA ILE A 106 -2.29 -9.33 -4.43
C ILE A 106 -2.46 -9.65 -5.91
N SER A 107 -3.01 -10.83 -6.18
CA SER A 107 -3.33 -11.31 -7.52
C SER A 107 -4.81 -11.66 -7.66
N GLY A 108 -5.33 -11.47 -8.88
CA GLY A 108 -6.73 -11.72 -9.22
C GLY A 108 -6.92 -11.72 -10.74
N ARG A 109 -7.55 -10.67 -11.27
CA ARG A 109 -7.62 -10.45 -12.74
C ARG A 109 -6.34 -9.85 -13.33
N GLY A 110 -5.42 -9.45 -12.46
CA GLY A 110 -4.08 -8.96 -12.73
C GLY A 110 -3.29 -9.02 -11.41
N GLN A 111 -2.17 -8.31 -11.34
CA GLN A 111 -1.45 -8.09 -10.10
C GLN A 111 -1.62 -6.65 -9.65
N HIS A 112 -1.60 -6.43 -8.34
CA HIS A 112 -1.55 -5.11 -7.75
C HIS A 112 -0.62 -5.13 -6.54
N VAL A 113 0.24 -4.13 -6.46
CA VAL A 113 1.24 -4.01 -5.41
C VAL A 113 1.10 -2.66 -4.72
N ALA A 114 1.32 -2.67 -3.41
CA ALA A 114 1.38 -1.49 -2.56
C ALA A 114 2.53 -1.63 -1.56
N ILE A 115 2.78 -0.59 -0.77
CA ILE A 115 3.84 -0.58 0.23
C ILE A 115 3.27 -1.03 1.56
N LEU A 116 3.88 -2.02 2.20
CA LEU A 116 3.65 -2.35 3.59
C LEU A 116 4.67 -1.62 4.48
N ALA A 117 4.21 -0.61 5.21
CA ALA A 117 5.05 0.19 6.10
C ALA A 117 4.93 -0.31 7.55
N GLY A 118 6.08 -0.56 8.18
CA GLY A 118 6.18 -1.00 9.57
C GLY A 118 6.49 0.12 10.55
N TYR A 119 5.72 0.20 11.61
CA TYR A 119 5.87 1.17 12.71
C TYR A 119 5.94 0.44 14.06
N PRO A 120 6.41 1.11 15.13
CA PRO A 120 6.40 0.54 16.49
C PRO A 120 5.01 0.06 16.94
N GLU A 121 3.95 0.70 16.45
CA GLU A 121 2.55 0.42 16.80
C GLU A 121 1.91 -0.67 15.93
N GLY A 122 2.61 -1.17 14.91
CA GLY A 122 2.12 -2.17 13.95
C GLY A 122 2.40 -1.75 12.50
N CYS A 123 1.72 -2.35 11.53
CA CYS A 123 1.90 -2.03 10.11
C CYS A 123 0.67 -1.35 9.51
N ALA A 124 0.89 -0.66 8.40
CA ALA A 124 -0.14 -0.09 7.55
C ALA A 124 0.27 -0.21 6.08
N VAL A 125 -0.71 -0.30 5.20
CA VAL A 125 -0.49 -0.24 3.75
C VAL A 125 -0.54 1.21 3.31
N VAL A 126 0.37 1.60 2.43
CA VAL A 126 0.38 2.88 1.72
C VAL A 126 0.33 2.59 0.23
N ASP A 127 -0.70 3.10 -0.45
CA ASP A 127 -0.94 2.83 -1.87
C ASP A 127 -1.15 4.13 -2.64
N PHE A 128 -0.17 4.45 -3.50
CA PHE A 128 -0.19 5.60 -4.40
C PHE A 128 -0.94 5.33 -5.70
N THR A 129 -1.41 4.10 -5.95
CA THR A 129 -2.03 3.72 -7.23
C THR A 129 -3.40 3.06 -7.07
N ILE A 130 -3.96 3.01 -5.86
CA ILE A 130 -5.29 2.40 -5.59
C ILE A 130 -6.39 2.97 -6.50
N ARG A 131 -6.26 4.26 -6.89
CA ARG A 131 -7.25 4.96 -7.71
C ARG A 131 -7.40 4.38 -9.11
N GLN A 132 -6.48 3.51 -9.56
CA GLN A 132 -6.65 2.77 -10.80
C GLN A 132 -7.93 1.92 -10.84
N PHE A 133 -8.45 1.51 -9.66
CA PHE A 133 -9.68 0.74 -9.51
C PHE A 133 -10.92 1.62 -9.28
N ASP A 134 -10.78 2.68 -8.49
CA ASP A 134 -11.85 3.64 -8.21
C ASP A 134 -11.27 5.04 -7.93
N ALA A 135 -11.61 6.00 -8.80
CA ALA A 135 -11.16 7.38 -8.72
C ALA A 135 -11.64 8.12 -7.45
N GLY A 136 -12.67 7.61 -6.77
CA GLY A 136 -13.23 8.19 -5.55
C GLY A 136 -12.45 7.87 -4.28
N LEU A 137 -11.45 6.98 -4.34
CA LEU A 137 -10.65 6.58 -3.17
C LEU A 137 -9.71 7.70 -2.71
N ALA A 138 -9.22 7.63 -1.47
CA ALA A 138 -8.22 8.57 -0.96
C ALA A 138 -6.91 8.49 -1.78
N PHE A 139 -6.14 9.58 -1.79
CA PHE A 139 -4.80 9.61 -2.38
C PHE A 139 -3.85 10.42 -1.48
N PRO A 140 -2.76 9.82 -0.97
CA PRO A 140 -2.46 8.39 -1.04
C PRO A 140 -3.50 7.62 -0.22
N TRP A 141 -3.70 6.35 -0.52
CA TRP A 141 -4.58 5.53 0.31
C TRP A 141 -3.77 4.87 1.41
N THR A 142 -4.34 4.86 2.62
CA THR A 142 -3.73 4.20 3.78
C THR A 142 -4.74 3.44 4.59
N GLY A 143 -4.38 2.24 5.03
CA GLY A 143 -5.26 1.39 5.83
C GLY A 143 -4.57 0.12 6.31
N THR A 144 -5.34 -0.78 6.91
CA THR A 144 -4.83 -2.11 7.28
C THR A 144 -4.68 -2.97 6.02
N VAL A 145 -3.93 -4.07 6.13
CA VAL A 145 -3.78 -5.08 5.06
C VAL A 145 -5.15 -5.62 4.62
N ASP A 146 -6.03 -5.94 5.57
CA ASP A 146 -7.37 -6.44 5.29
C ASP A 146 -8.26 -5.38 4.63
N ASP A 147 -8.21 -4.13 5.10
CA ASP A 147 -9.00 -3.04 4.52
C ASP A 147 -8.54 -2.72 3.09
N TRP A 148 -7.24 -2.82 2.82
CA TRP A 148 -6.69 -2.60 1.49
C TRP A 148 -7.20 -3.65 0.51
N LYS A 149 -7.06 -4.94 0.85
CA LYS A 149 -7.60 -6.04 0.04
C LYS A 149 -9.11 -5.90 -0.18
N LYS A 150 -9.88 -5.65 0.89
CA LYS A 150 -11.34 -5.43 0.80
C LYS A 150 -11.68 -4.24 -0.10
N THR A 151 -10.89 -3.18 -0.06
CA THR A 151 -11.07 -2.01 -0.93
C THR A 151 -10.87 -2.38 -2.40
N VAL A 152 -9.81 -3.12 -2.73
CA VAL A 152 -9.56 -3.59 -4.10
C VAL A 152 -10.66 -4.55 -4.57
N GLU A 153 -11.06 -5.51 -3.73
CA GLU A 153 -12.13 -6.46 -4.04
C GLU A 153 -13.48 -5.75 -4.27
N ALA A 154 -13.80 -4.76 -3.44
CA ALA A 154 -15.02 -3.97 -3.59
C ALA A 154 -15.00 -3.13 -4.88
N ALA A 155 -13.88 -2.48 -5.20
CA ALA A 155 -13.75 -1.66 -6.40
C ALA A 155 -13.79 -2.49 -7.70
N THR A 156 -13.24 -3.71 -7.67
CA THR A 156 -13.16 -4.59 -8.84
C THR A 156 -14.33 -5.56 -8.98
N GLY A 157 -15.10 -5.78 -7.91
CA GLY A 157 -16.22 -6.72 -7.87
C GLY A 157 -15.79 -8.20 -7.99
N THR A 158 -14.56 -8.52 -7.60
CA THR A 158 -13.99 -9.88 -7.63
C THR A 158 -13.10 -10.13 -6.43
N SER A 159 -12.90 -11.39 -6.05
CA SER A 159 -11.92 -11.78 -5.03
C SER A 159 -10.49 -11.66 -5.56
N TRP A 160 -9.57 -11.37 -4.64
CA TRP A 160 -8.13 -11.33 -4.86
C TRP A 160 -7.44 -12.17 -3.78
N GLU A 161 -6.24 -12.67 -4.06
CA GLU A 161 -5.46 -13.47 -3.12
C GLU A 161 -4.10 -12.80 -2.89
N PHE A 162 -3.55 -12.90 -1.67
CA PHE A 162 -2.17 -12.49 -1.43
C PHE A 162 -1.23 -13.43 -2.18
N GLU A 163 -0.19 -12.88 -2.80
CA GLU A 163 0.89 -13.71 -3.32
C GLU A 163 1.82 -14.07 -2.15
N ASP A 164 2.07 -15.37 -1.97
CA ASP A 164 3.10 -15.83 -1.05
C ASP A 164 4.45 -15.54 -1.71
N ASP A 165 5.39 -14.91 -0.99
CA ASP A 165 6.78 -14.85 -1.42
C ASP A 165 7.32 -16.28 -1.50
N GLU A 166 7.34 -16.87 -2.70
CA GLU A 166 8.01 -18.14 -2.94
C GLU A 166 9.54 -17.89 -2.89
N ASP A 167 10.13 -18.14 -1.71
CA ASP A 167 11.58 -18.23 -1.44
C ASP A 167 12.33 -19.15 -2.43
#